data_AF-A0A4R6SJZ8-F1
#
_entry.id   AF-A0A4R6SJZ8-F1
#
_cell.length_a   1.000
_cell.length_b   1.000
_cell.length_c   1.000
_cell.angle_alpha   90.00
_cell.angle_beta   90.00
_cell.angle_gamma   90.00
#
_symmetry.space_group_name_H-M   'P 1'
#
loop_
_entity.id
_entity.type
_entity.pdbx_description
1 polymer ?
#
loop_
_entity_poly.entity_id
_entity_poly.type
_entity_poly.pdbx_seq_one_letter_code
_entity_poly.pdbx_strand_id
1 'polypeptide(L)'
;MKVLDFFKKNKEYNFIKNNDLENWWNNNFSERERKIIISESAYLLQNNSKKTAARTLYLLAGNVITKFYNQNQEVVIRILNKAAELSDEPMELFEIYAQLIKLYSDRENEDKKNKEKIIKLCKKQITISEDVLKILKSKDHEAQKSSYPAHIGYQKLALIRFREGNKEKAVHLLKKAKKANWKGDWDQILTEFNSNEE
;
A
#
# COMPACT_ATOMS: atom_id res chain seq x y z
N MET A 1 -3.59 34.82 -7.34
CA MET A 1 -3.61 35.06 -5.88
C MET A 1 -4.96 34.58 -5.31
N LYS A 2 -5.17 33.26 -5.10
CA LYS A 2 -6.40 32.69 -4.49
C LYS A 2 -6.25 31.32 -3.79
N VAL A 3 -5.03 30.85 -3.52
CA VAL A 3 -4.81 29.62 -2.72
C VAL A 3 -4.43 29.95 -1.27
N LEU A 4 -3.72 31.06 -1.06
CA LEU A 4 -3.30 31.55 0.27
C LEU A 4 -4.47 31.97 1.17
N ASP A 5 -5.61 32.39 0.61
CA ASP A 5 -6.77 32.81 1.42
C ASP A 5 -7.61 31.63 1.94
N PHE A 6 -7.46 30.42 1.38
CA PHE A 6 -8.08 29.23 1.96
C PHE A 6 -7.42 28.83 3.30
N PHE A 7 -6.13 29.14 3.44
CA PHE A 7 -5.37 28.88 4.67
C PHE A 7 -5.61 29.93 5.78
N LYS A 8 -6.27 31.06 5.46
CA LYS A 8 -6.43 32.17 6.40
C LYS A 8 -7.61 32.03 7.37
N LYS A 9 -8.45 30.99 7.26
CA LYS A 9 -9.66 30.89 8.10
C LYS A 9 -9.80 29.68 9.02
N ASN A 10 -8.80 28.80 9.14
CA ASN A 10 -8.85 27.74 10.15
C ASN A 10 -7.46 27.53 10.76
N LYS A 11 -7.33 27.84 12.06
CA LYS A 11 -6.11 27.67 12.86
C LYS A 11 -5.63 26.20 13.00
N GLU A 12 -6.26 25.24 12.32
CA GLU A 12 -6.19 23.81 12.64
C GLU A 12 -5.93 22.88 11.45
N TYR A 13 -5.41 23.29 10.29
CA TYR A 13 -5.06 22.34 9.20
C TYR A 13 -3.58 22.39 8.80
N ASN A 14 -2.68 22.39 9.77
CA ASN A 14 -1.25 22.61 9.51
C ASN A 14 -0.44 21.32 9.23
N PHE A 15 -1.04 20.11 9.17
CA PHE A 15 -0.28 18.89 8.85
C PHE A 15 0.54 19.02 7.56
N ILE A 16 -0.06 19.53 6.48
CA ILE A 16 0.61 19.67 5.18
C ILE A 16 1.82 20.60 5.28
N LYS A 17 1.67 21.72 5.97
CA LYS A 17 2.74 22.70 6.18
C LYS A 17 3.83 22.19 7.13
N ASN A 18 3.43 21.59 8.25
CA ASN A 18 4.33 21.11 9.30
C ASN A 18 5.23 19.93 8.83
N ASN A 19 4.91 19.32 7.69
CA ASN A 19 5.67 18.22 7.11
C ASN A 19 6.25 18.58 5.73
N ASP A 20 6.31 19.88 5.39
CA ASP A 20 6.87 20.39 4.12
C ASP A 20 6.21 19.79 2.86
N LEU A 21 4.91 19.47 2.93
CA LEU A 21 4.16 18.82 1.86
C LEU A 21 3.39 19.81 0.97
N GLU A 22 3.52 21.12 1.19
CA GLU A 22 2.72 22.15 0.48
C GLU A 22 2.91 22.09 -1.04
N ASN A 23 4.15 21.98 -1.52
CA ASN A 23 4.43 21.90 -2.95
C ASN A 23 3.83 20.64 -3.58
N TRP A 24 4.00 19.48 -2.93
CA TRP A 24 3.40 18.24 -3.39
C TRP A 24 1.86 18.35 -3.41
N TRP A 25 1.27 18.85 -2.33
CA TRP A 25 -0.18 18.99 -2.16
C TRP A 25 -0.82 19.90 -3.19
N ASN A 26 -0.19 21.04 -3.48
CA ASN A 26 -0.71 22.02 -4.43
C ASN A 26 -0.58 21.55 -5.88
N ASN A 27 0.47 20.79 -6.20
CA ASN A 27 0.76 20.35 -7.57
C ASN A 27 0.13 19.00 -7.94
N ASN A 28 -0.21 18.14 -6.97
CA ASN A 28 -0.71 16.77 -7.23
C ASN A 28 -2.22 16.59 -7.02
N PHE A 29 -2.91 17.59 -6.48
CA PHE A 29 -4.34 17.53 -6.25
C PHE A 29 -5.02 18.79 -6.78
N SER A 30 -6.20 18.64 -7.37
CA SER A 30 -7.09 19.74 -7.69
C SER A 30 -7.75 20.29 -6.42
N GLU A 31 -8.35 21.48 -6.49
CA GLU A 31 -9.14 22.02 -5.38
C GLU A 31 -10.27 21.09 -4.95
N ARG A 32 -10.92 20.40 -5.89
CA ARG A 32 -11.98 19.43 -5.61
C ARG A 32 -11.44 18.24 -4.81
N GLU A 33 -10.34 17.65 -5.25
CA GLU A 33 -9.71 16.52 -4.57
C GLU A 33 -9.24 16.92 -3.17
N ARG A 34 -8.60 18.08 -3.03
CA ARG A 34 -8.19 18.61 -1.71
C ARG A 34 -9.38 18.76 -0.76
N LYS A 35 -10.52 19.29 -1.23
CA LYS A 35 -11.73 19.42 -0.42
C LYS A 35 -12.24 18.07 0.08
N ILE A 36 -12.25 17.05 -0.80
CA ILE A 36 -12.66 15.69 -0.44
C ILE A 36 -11.70 15.09 0.60
N ILE A 37 -10.39 15.22 0.38
CA ILE A 37 -9.40 14.69 1.31
C ILE A 37 -9.57 15.34 2.70
N ILE A 38 -9.75 16.66 2.74
CA ILE A 38 -9.92 17.42 3.99
C ILE A 38 -11.24 17.05 4.68
N SER A 39 -12.35 16.93 3.95
CA SER A 39 -13.64 16.59 4.57
C SER A 39 -13.62 15.25 5.28
N GLU A 40 -12.92 14.26 4.72
CA GLU A 40 -12.88 12.92 5.30
C GLU A 40 -11.82 12.69 6.36
N SER A 41 -10.81 13.57 6.40
CA SER A 41 -9.64 13.37 7.25
C SER A 41 -9.31 14.61 8.07
N ALA A 42 -10.30 15.47 8.32
CA ALA A 42 -10.12 16.69 9.10
C ALA A 42 -9.41 16.39 10.43
N TYR A 43 -9.87 15.38 11.17
CA TYR A 43 -9.26 14.96 12.43
C TYR A 43 -7.80 14.48 12.30
N LEU A 44 -7.40 13.89 11.17
CA LEU A 44 -6.00 13.48 10.95
C LEU A 44 -5.12 14.69 10.61
N LEU A 45 -5.68 15.66 9.89
CA LEU A 45 -4.97 16.86 9.43
C LEU A 45 -4.89 17.96 10.50
N GLN A 46 -5.75 17.88 11.53
CA GLN A 46 -5.81 18.79 12.67
C GLN A 46 -4.89 18.39 13.82
N ASN A 47 -4.56 17.10 13.93
CA ASN A 47 -4.03 16.57 15.17
C ASN A 47 -2.50 16.74 15.27
N ASN A 48 -2.02 17.17 16.45
CA ASN A 48 -0.63 17.01 16.91
C ASN A 48 -0.36 15.54 17.25
N SER A 49 -0.74 14.63 16.35
CA SER A 49 -0.60 13.21 16.57
C SER A 49 0.88 12.85 16.55
N LYS A 50 1.34 11.99 17.47
CA LYS A 50 2.71 11.44 17.48
C LYS A 50 3.02 10.52 16.29
N LYS A 51 2.09 10.38 15.33
CA LYS A 51 2.28 9.55 14.13
C LYS A 51 3.20 10.26 13.15
N THR A 52 3.94 9.47 12.38
CA THR A 52 4.76 9.99 11.28
C THR A 52 3.89 10.59 10.17
N ALA A 53 4.51 11.40 9.31
CA ALA A 53 3.86 11.92 8.12
C ALA A 53 3.32 10.79 7.23
N ALA A 54 4.15 9.76 7.00
CA ALA A 54 3.78 8.58 6.24
C ALA A 54 2.56 7.86 6.84
N ARG A 55 2.52 7.63 8.16
CA ARG A 55 1.37 6.98 8.80
C ARG A 55 0.10 7.78 8.66
N THR A 56 0.22 9.09 8.79
CA THR A 56 -0.92 10.01 8.66
C THR A 56 -1.48 9.97 7.24
N LEU A 57 -0.61 10.00 6.22
CA LEU A 57 -1.02 9.86 4.82
C LEU A 57 -1.63 8.48 4.53
N TYR A 58 -1.07 7.40 5.07
CA TYR A 58 -1.63 6.06 4.93
C TYR A 58 -3.06 5.96 5.50
N LEU A 59 -3.29 6.49 6.70
CA LEU A 59 -4.63 6.51 7.32
C LEU A 59 -5.61 7.39 6.52
N LEU A 60 -5.13 8.53 6.01
CA LEU A 60 -5.91 9.42 5.15
C LEU A 60 -6.32 8.71 3.85
N ALA A 61 -5.41 7.96 3.22
CA ALA A 61 -5.74 7.11 2.07
C ALA A 61 -6.84 6.10 2.40
N GLY A 62 -6.79 5.48 3.59
CA GLY A 62 -7.85 4.60 4.10
C GLY A 62 -9.21 5.30 4.23
N ASN A 63 -9.27 6.51 4.79
CA ASN A 63 -10.54 7.25 4.89
C ASN A 63 -11.12 7.59 3.51
N VAL A 64 -10.27 8.02 2.58
CA VAL A 64 -10.70 8.38 1.22
C VAL A 64 -11.20 7.14 0.46
N ILE A 65 -10.52 6.00 0.60
CA ILE A 65 -10.91 4.78 -0.11
C ILE A 65 -12.25 4.23 0.39
N THR A 66 -12.50 4.23 1.70
CA THR A 66 -13.75 3.69 2.27
C THR A 66 -14.98 4.48 1.83
N LYS A 67 -14.86 5.80 1.68
CA LYS A 67 -16.01 6.66 1.37
C LYS A 67 -16.22 6.93 -0.12
N PHE A 68 -15.18 6.72 -0.95
CA PHE A 68 -15.21 7.04 -2.38
C PHE A 68 -14.51 5.99 -3.27
N TYR A 69 -14.56 4.70 -2.89
CA TYR A 69 -13.78 3.61 -3.50
C TYR A 69 -13.77 3.60 -5.03
N ASN A 70 -14.89 3.93 -5.69
CA ASN A 70 -15.00 3.90 -7.15
C ASN A 70 -14.65 5.22 -7.86
N GLN A 71 -14.57 6.35 -7.14
CA GLN A 71 -14.44 7.67 -7.76
C GLN A 71 -13.05 8.29 -7.62
N ASN A 72 -12.22 7.79 -6.69
CA ASN A 72 -10.99 8.47 -6.29
C ASN A 72 -9.76 7.55 -6.13
N GLN A 73 -9.73 6.40 -6.83
CA GLN A 73 -8.60 5.46 -6.71
C GLN A 73 -7.25 6.12 -7.05
N GLU A 74 -7.21 6.99 -8.07
CA GLU A 74 -5.99 7.75 -8.41
C GLU A 74 -5.54 8.70 -7.30
N VAL A 75 -6.49 9.33 -6.59
CA VAL A 75 -6.18 10.19 -5.43
C VAL A 75 -5.54 9.35 -4.33
N VAL A 76 -6.12 8.19 -4.03
CA VAL A 76 -5.61 7.25 -3.03
C VAL A 76 -4.22 6.74 -3.41
N ILE A 77 -3.99 6.40 -4.69
CA ILE A 77 -2.68 5.99 -5.21
C ILE A 77 -1.64 7.10 -5.00
N ARG A 78 -1.95 8.37 -5.31
CA ARG A 78 -1.01 9.49 -5.12
C ARG A 78 -0.67 9.70 -3.65
N ILE A 79 -1.65 9.59 -2.75
CA ILE A 79 -1.42 9.67 -1.29
C ILE A 79 -0.53 8.52 -0.82
N LEU A 80 -0.84 7.28 -1.19
CA LEU A 80 -0.08 6.10 -0.77
C LEU A 80 1.36 6.10 -1.31
N ASN A 81 1.58 6.53 -2.55
CA ASN A 81 2.94 6.72 -3.07
C ASN A 81 3.70 7.74 -2.23
N LYS A 82 3.07 8.86 -1.87
CA LYS A 82 3.73 9.84 -1.01
C LYS A 82 4.00 9.30 0.39
N ALA A 83 3.09 8.51 0.95
CA ALA A 83 3.32 7.83 2.22
C ALA A 83 4.54 6.88 2.14
N ALA A 84 4.68 6.13 1.05
CA ALA A 84 5.83 5.26 0.82
C ALA A 84 7.15 6.02 0.65
N GLU A 85 7.13 7.21 0.06
CA GLU A 85 8.32 8.06 -0.07
C GLU A 85 8.80 8.64 1.28
N LEU A 86 7.88 8.82 2.22
CA LEU A 86 8.15 9.43 3.53
C LEU A 86 8.45 8.40 4.64
N SER A 87 8.33 7.11 4.34
CA SER A 87 8.49 6.04 5.32
C SER A 87 9.79 5.29 5.10
N ASP A 88 10.55 5.13 6.17
CA ASP A 88 11.69 4.20 6.25
C ASP A 88 11.35 2.96 7.11
N GLU A 89 10.13 2.89 7.66
CA GLU A 89 9.70 1.84 8.58
C GLU A 89 9.23 0.59 7.81
N PRO A 90 9.88 -0.58 7.96
CA PRO A 90 9.56 -1.76 7.15
C PRO A 90 8.10 -2.21 7.27
N MET A 91 7.51 -2.16 8.47
CA MET A 91 6.12 -2.55 8.67
C MET A 91 5.15 -1.61 7.96
N GLU A 92 5.42 -0.30 8.01
CA GLU A 92 4.58 0.70 7.35
C GLU A 92 4.69 0.60 5.83
N LEU A 93 5.91 0.44 5.30
CA LEU A 93 6.14 0.19 3.87
C LEU A 93 5.44 -1.09 3.41
N PHE A 94 5.47 -2.15 4.22
CA PHE A 94 4.81 -3.42 3.91
C PHE A 94 3.30 -3.26 3.73
N GLU A 95 2.63 -2.53 4.62
CA GLU A 95 1.21 -2.21 4.54
C GLU A 95 0.89 -1.32 3.34
N ILE A 96 1.68 -0.27 3.10
CA ILE A 96 1.48 0.66 1.98
C ILE A 96 1.63 -0.08 0.64
N TYR A 97 2.66 -0.91 0.48
CA TYR A 97 2.85 -1.70 -0.73
C TYR A 97 1.73 -2.71 -0.95
N ALA A 98 1.19 -3.31 0.12
CA ALA A 98 0.02 -4.19 0.00
C ALA A 98 -1.18 -3.47 -0.63
N GLN A 99 -1.49 -2.26 -0.15
CA GLN A 99 -2.60 -1.46 -0.68
C GLN A 99 -2.37 -1.02 -2.12
N LEU A 100 -1.15 -0.56 -2.46
CA LEU A 100 -0.81 -0.18 -3.83
C LEU A 100 -0.89 -1.38 -4.79
N ILE A 101 -0.43 -2.57 -4.38
CA ILE A 101 -0.54 -3.79 -5.19
C ILE A 101 -2.01 -4.09 -5.48
N LYS A 102 -2.89 -4.01 -4.48
CA LYS A 102 -4.33 -4.24 -4.65
C LYS A 102 -4.94 -3.24 -5.65
N LEU A 103 -4.74 -1.94 -5.42
CA LEU A 103 -5.27 -0.88 -6.26
C LEU A 103 -4.85 -0.99 -7.73
N TYR A 104 -3.57 -1.31 -7.99
CA TYR A 104 -3.12 -1.54 -9.37
C TYR A 104 -3.61 -2.87 -9.94
N SER A 105 -3.79 -3.91 -9.11
CA SER A 105 -4.29 -5.22 -9.55
C SER A 105 -5.74 -5.16 -10.02
N ASP A 106 -6.58 -4.37 -9.35
CA ASP A 106 -7.97 -4.12 -9.76
C ASP A 106 -8.05 -3.49 -11.17
N ARG A 107 -6.94 -2.93 -11.65
CA ARG A 107 -6.79 -2.19 -12.91
C ARG A 107 -5.70 -2.76 -13.80
N GLU A 108 -5.32 -4.02 -13.59
CA GLU A 108 -4.17 -4.63 -14.26
C GLU A 108 -4.30 -4.59 -15.79
N ASN A 109 -5.52 -4.76 -16.32
CA ASN A 109 -5.80 -4.83 -17.75
C ASN A 109 -6.08 -3.47 -18.40
N GLU A 110 -6.16 -2.38 -17.63
CA GLU A 110 -6.45 -1.04 -18.16
C GLU A 110 -5.23 -0.40 -18.85
N ASP A 111 -4.02 -0.68 -18.34
CA ASP A 111 -2.76 -0.14 -18.87
C ASP A 111 -1.66 -1.18 -18.66
N LYS A 112 -0.90 -1.48 -19.72
CA LYS A 112 0.28 -2.36 -19.66
C LYS A 112 1.28 -1.93 -18.58
N LYS A 113 1.39 -0.62 -18.30
CA LYS A 113 2.23 -0.07 -17.22
C LYS A 113 1.78 -0.51 -15.83
N ASN A 114 0.50 -0.85 -15.63
CA ASN A 114 0.02 -1.33 -14.33
C ASN A 114 0.64 -2.67 -13.97
N LYS A 115 0.81 -3.59 -14.93
CA LYS A 115 1.53 -4.85 -14.71
C LYS A 115 2.96 -4.60 -14.22
N GLU A 116 3.69 -3.68 -14.85
CA GLU A 116 5.06 -3.33 -14.46
C GLU A 116 5.11 -2.72 -13.05
N LYS A 117 4.17 -1.82 -12.71
CA LYS A 117 4.04 -1.25 -11.37
C LYS A 117 3.75 -2.31 -10.32
N ILE A 118 2.82 -3.23 -10.59
CA ILE A 118 2.50 -4.35 -9.69
C ILE A 118 3.75 -5.19 -9.44
N ILE A 119 4.48 -5.59 -10.48
CA ILE A 119 5.71 -6.37 -10.34
C ILE A 119 6.74 -5.62 -9.48
N LYS A 120 6.93 -4.31 -9.73
CA LYS A 120 7.87 -3.48 -8.95
C LYS A 120 7.47 -3.42 -7.47
N LEU A 121 6.19 -3.22 -7.17
CA LEU A 121 5.68 -3.16 -5.81
C LEU A 121 5.76 -4.52 -5.10
N CYS A 122 5.42 -5.62 -5.79
CA CYS A 122 5.56 -6.97 -5.26
C CYS A 122 7.02 -7.24 -4.86
N LYS A 123 7.97 -6.89 -5.73
CA LYS A 123 9.40 -7.02 -5.43
C LYS A 123 9.80 -6.18 -4.22
N LYS A 124 9.37 -4.91 -4.15
CA LYS A 124 9.64 -4.03 -2.99
C LYS A 124 9.11 -4.63 -1.69
N GLN A 125 7.88 -5.14 -1.68
CA GLN A 125 7.29 -5.77 -0.50
C GLN A 125 8.03 -7.05 -0.09
N ILE A 126 8.45 -7.86 -1.06
CA ILE A 126 9.23 -9.09 -0.82
C ILE A 126 10.63 -8.76 -0.27
N THR A 127 11.26 -7.69 -0.75
CA THR A 127 12.59 -7.28 -0.31
C THR A 127 12.61 -6.94 1.18
N ILE A 128 11.57 -6.28 1.68
CA ILE A 128 11.47 -5.89 3.10
C ILE A 128 10.89 -7.00 4.01
N SER A 129 10.50 -8.16 3.46
CA SER A 129 9.83 -9.22 4.22
C SER A 129 10.63 -9.68 5.44
N GLU A 130 11.95 -9.83 5.32
CA GLU A 130 12.78 -10.34 6.42
C GLU A 130 12.80 -9.38 7.62
N ASP A 131 12.85 -8.07 7.36
CA ASP A 131 12.82 -7.07 8.42
C ASP A 131 11.45 -6.99 9.08
N VAL A 132 10.38 -7.11 8.29
CA VAL A 132 9.02 -7.23 8.83
C VAL A 132 8.88 -8.47 9.71
N LEU A 133 9.44 -9.61 9.31
CA LEU A 133 9.42 -10.83 10.13
C LEU A 133 10.17 -10.65 11.45
N LYS A 134 11.31 -9.95 11.47
CA LYS A 134 12.03 -9.63 12.72
C LYS A 134 11.15 -8.81 13.66
N ILE A 135 10.49 -7.77 13.13
CA ILE A 135 9.56 -6.91 13.89
C ILE A 135 8.38 -7.72 14.45
N LEU A 136 7.79 -8.61 13.64
CA LEU A 136 6.68 -9.45 14.07
C LEU A 136 7.10 -10.42 15.17
N LYS A 137 8.26 -11.08 15.02
CA LYS A 137 8.81 -11.99 16.03
C LYS A 137 9.13 -11.30 17.35
N SER A 138 9.59 -10.04 17.32
CA SER A 138 9.90 -9.29 18.55
C SER A 138 8.67 -8.81 19.30
N LYS A 139 7.53 -8.64 18.61
CA LYS A 139 6.30 -8.12 19.21
C LYS A 139 5.39 -9.20 19.78
N ASP A 140 5.66 -10.47 19.45
CA ASP A 140 4.66 -11.51 19.62
C ASP A 140 5.31 -12.83 20.09
N HIS A 141 5.35 -13.03 21.41
CA HIS A 141 5.79 -14.29 22.00
C HIS A 141 4.80 -15.45 21.74
N GLU A 142 3.53 -15.16 21.40
CA GLU A 142 2.47 -16.16 21.20
C GLU A 142 2.09 -16.41 19.73
N ALA A 143 2.36 -15.49 18.79
CA ALA A 143 2.02 -15.67 17.37
C ALA A 143 2.85 -16.71 16.60
N GLN A 144 3.73 -17.49 17.25
CA GLN A 144 4.27 -18.69 16.58
C GLN A 144 3.19 -19.71 16.22
N LYS A 145 1.97 -19.62 16.77
CA LYS A 145 0.84 -20.49 16.43
C LYS A 145 -0.07 -19.95 15.32
N SER A 146 -0.01 -18.66 14.98
CA SER A 146 -0.85 -18.05 13.92
C SER A 146 -0.01 -17.67 12.70
N SER A 147 -0.65 -17.56 11.53
CA SER A 147 0.04 -17.08 10.33
C SER A 147 0.28 -15.57 10.42
N TYR A 148 1.43 -15.11 9.92
CA TYR A 148 1.74 -13.68 9.78
C TYR A 148 0.77 -12.99 8.79
N PRO A 149 0.73 -11.65 8.71
CA PRO A 149 -0.17 -10.93 7.81
C PRO A 149 -0.15 -11.46 6.37
N ALA A 150 -1.27 -11.25 5.65
CA ALA A 150 -1.37 -11.70 4.27
C ALA A 150 -0.29 -11.05 3.39
N HIS A 151 0.41 -11.84 2.59
CA HIS A 151 1.52 -11.33 1.77
C HIS A 151 1.15 -11.29 0.28
N ILE A 152 0.36 -10.28 -0.10
CA ILE A 152 -0.15 -10.10 -1.48
C ILE A 152 0.96 -10.03 -2.54
N GLY A 153 2.15 -9.50 -2.20
CA GLY A 153 3.28 -9.42 -3.13
C GLY A 153 3.79 -10.78 -3.62
N TYR A 154 3.92 -11.78 -2.73
CA TYR A 154 4.28 -13.14 -3.14
C TYR A 154 3.19 -13.75 -4.02
N GLN A 155 1.92 -13.65 -3.58
CA GLN A 155 0.79 -14.21 -4.30
C GLN A 155 0.67 -13.64 -5.71
N LYS A 156 0.60 -12.31 -5.83
CA LYS A 156 0.39 -11.65 -7.12
C LYS A 156 1.57 -11.84 -8.06
N LEU A 157 2.81 -11.80 -7.56
CA LEU A 157 3.98 -12.04 -8.39
C LEU A 157 4.04 -13.49 -8.87
N ALA A 158 3.67 -14.47 -8.03
CA ALA A 158 3.58 -15.87 -8.46
C ALA A 158 2.55 -16.05 -9.59
N LEU A 159 1.35 -15.51 -9.44
CA LEU A 159 0.30 -15.54 -10.48
C LEU A 159 0.73 -14.85 -11.78
N ILE A 160 1.47 -13.74 -11.70
CA ILE A 160 2.05 -13.09 -12.88
C ILE A 160 3.07 -14.00 -13.57
N ARG A 161 4.00 -14.60 -12.81
CA ARG A 161 5.05 -15.46 -13.38
C ARG A 161 4.49 -16.73 -13.99
N PHE A 162 3.46 -17.32 -13.37
CA PHE A 162 2.77 -18.46 -13.92
C PHE A 162 2.11 -18.14 -15.27
N ARG A 163 1.36 -17.02 -15.36
CA ARG A 163 0.78 -16.53 -16.63
C ARG A 163 1.82 -16.17 -17.70
N GLU A 164 3.06 -15.89 -17.31
CA GLU A 164 4.20 -15.68 -18.21
C GLU A 164 4.91 -16.99 -18.62
N GLY A 165 4.35 -18.15 -18.28
CA GLY A 165 4.95 -19.46 -18.55
C GLY A 165 6.12 -19.82 -17.63
N ASN A 166 6.40 -19.02 -16.60
CA ASN A 166 7.50 -19.26 -15.66
C ASN A 166 7.00 -19.94 -14.38
N LYS A 167 6.49 -21.17 -14.54
CA LYS A 167 5.93 -21.98 -13.43
C LYS A 167 6.94 -22.21 -12.31
N GLU A 168 8.19 -22.51 -12.64
CA GLU A 168 9.24 -22.76 -11.64
C GLU A 168 9.42 -21.57 -10.68
N LYS A 169 9.55 -20.34 -11.21
CA LYS A 169 9.63 -19.14 -10.38
C LYS A 169 8.36 -18.89 -9.58
N ALA A 170 7.19 -19.18 -10.16
CA ALA A 170 5.92 -19.02 -9.47
C ALA A 170 5.82 -19.96 -8.26
N VAL A 171 6.13 -21.25 -8.43
CA VAL A 171 6.16 -22.26 -7.37
C VAL A 171 7.20 -21.89 -6.30
N HIS A 172 8.39 -21.43 -6.70
CA HIS A 172 9.42 -21.00 -5.76
C HIS A 172 8.94 -19.87 -4.84
N LEU A 173 8.26 -18.86 -5.40
CA LEU A 173 7.70 -17.75 -4.63
C LEU A 173 6.68 -18.22 -3.57
N LEU A 174 5.75 -19.10 -3.96
CA LEU A 174 4.73 -19.62 -3.04
C LEU A 174 5.34 -20.47 -1.93
N LYS A 175 6.29 -21.36 -2.27
CA LYS A 175 7.01 -22.17 -1.28
C LYS A 175 7.80 -21.30 -0.29
N LYS A 176 8.44 -20.22 -0.78
CA LYS A 176 9.15 -19.26 0.07
C LYS A 176 8.20 -18.56 1.04
N ALA A 177 7.04 -18.09 0.55
CA ALA A 177 6.03 -17.44 1.38
C ALA A 177 5.49 -18.37 2.47
N LYS A 178 5.10 -19.60 2.08
CA LYS A 178 4.60 -20.64 2.98
C LYS A 178 5.62 -21.01 4.05
N LYS A 179 6.88 -21.27 3.67
CA LYS A 179 7.96 -21.61 4.61
C LYS A 179 8.21 -20.50 5.64
N ALA A 180 8.02 -19.25 5.25
CA ALA A 180 8.14 -18.09 6.14
C ALA A 180 6.89 -17.82 7.00
N ASN A 181 5.86 -18.70 6.95
CA ASN A 181 4.61 -18.59 7.70
C ASN A 181 3.79 -17.33 7.40
N TRP A 182 3.94 -16.75 6.20
CA TRP A 182 3.02 -15.71 5.73
C TRP A 182 1.63 -16.29 5.51
N LYS A 183 0.57 -15.52 5.78
CA LYS A 183 -0.79 -15.92 5.44
C LYS A 183 -1.05 -15.79 3.93
N GLY A 184 -1.73 -16.79 3.36
CA GLY A 184 -2.19 -16.79 1.98
C GLY A 184 -2.64 -18.18 1.53
N ASP A 185 -3.28 -18.25 0.37
CA ASP A 185 -3.87 -19.47 -0.19
C ASP A 185 -2.82 -20.31 -0.94
N TRP A 186 -1.65 -20.51 -0.32
CA TRP A 186 -0.47 -21.05 -1.01
C TRP A 186 -0.69 -22.44 -1.58
N ASP A 187 -1.30 -23.33 -0.80
CA ASP A 187 -1.50 -24.73 -1.19
C ASP A 187 -2.57 -24.87 -2.27
N GLN A 188 -3.62 -24.05 -2.20
CA GLN A 188 -4.63 -23.98 -3.25
C GLN A 188 -3.99 -23.55 -4.58
N ILE A 189 -3.23 -22.44 -4.58
CA ILE A 189 -2.59 -21.94 -5.80
C ILE A 189 -1.54 -22.93 -6.34
N LEU A 190 -0.77 -23.58 -5.46
CA LEU A 190 0.18 -24.62 -5.87
C LEU A 190 -0.51 -25.81 -6.53
N THR A 191 -1.69 -26.19 -6.03
CA THR A 191 -2.49 -27.28 -6.61
C THR A 191 -3.00 -26.88 -8.00
N GLU A 192 -3.57 -25.68 -8.14
CA GLU A 192 -4.01 -25.13 -9.42
C GLU A 192 -2.89 -25.05 -10.46
N PHE A 193 -1.66 -24.70 -10.06
CA PHE A 193 -0.50 -24.67 -10.97
C PHE A 193 -0.11 -26.06 -11.50
N ASN A 194 -0.42 -27.13 -10.77
CA ASN A 194 -0.13 -28.51 -11.18
C ASN A 194 -1.27 -29.11 -12.00
N SER A 195 -2.52 -28.75 -11.73
CA SER A 195 -3.68 -29.23 -12.51
C SER A 195 -3.77 -28.63 -13.92
N ASN A 196 -3.11 -27.51 -14.20
CA ASN A 196 -3.04 -26.92 -15.55
C ASN A 196 -1.95 -27.58 -16.45
N GLU A 197 -1.45 -28.78 -16.10
CA GLU A 197 -0.52 -29.57 -16.92
C GLU A 197 -1.20 -30.67 -17.76
N GLU A 198 -2.53 -30.82 -17.68
CA GLU A 198 -3.36 -31.74 -18.49
C GLU A 198 -4.16 -30.99 -19.56
#